data_AF-A0A3M2C4H7-F1
#
_entry.id   AF-A0A3M2C4H7-F1
#
_cell.length_a   1.000
_cell.length_b   1.000
_cell.length_c   1.000
_cell.angle_alpha   90.00
_cell.angle_beta   90.00
_cell.angle_gamma   90.00
#
_symmetry.space_group_name_H-M   'P 1'
#
loop_
_entity.id
_entity.type
_entity.pdbx_description
1 polymer ?
#
loop_
_entity_poly.entity_id
_entity_poly.type
_entity_poly.pdbx_seq_one_letter_code
_entity_poly.pdbx_strand_id
1 'polypeptide(L)'
;MNKRTVALLFFGLSMIFSSLPGLADEKQVLNALHDLFPDRQPDHVNHERIPGWHEAVYGTQVFYVSDDGRFVMQGDIYDLKHQKNLTEEIRIAQRKQILETLDDEHLIVFKPKKTLYHLVVFSDIDCGYCRKLHSEIQNYLDQGIEIRYVLFPRTGEYTSSYYKAVSVWCSDDRQ
;
A
#
# COMPACT_ATOMS: atom_id res chain seq x y z
N MET A 1 -55.32 16.78 -59.43
CA MET A 1 -54.27 17.60 -60.10
C MET A 1 -54.20 18.89 -59.28
N ASN A 2 -53.29 19.12 -58.34
CA ASN A 2 -51.84 19.15 -58.49
C ASN A 2 -51.19 19.01 -57.10
N LYS A 3 -50.05 18.33 -57.03
CA LYS A 3 -49.24 18.05 -55.82
C LYS A 3 -48.41 19.29 -55.45
N ARG A 4 -48.19 19.54 -54.15
CA ARG A 4 -46.95 20.15 -53.59
C ARG A 4 -46.99 20.18 -52.05
N THR A 5 -46.51 19.10 -51.42
CA THR A 5 -45.22 19.00 -50.71
C THR A 5 -45.27 19.57 -49.28
N VAL A 6 -45.62 18.71 -48.32
CA VAL A 6 -45.41 18.91 -46.88
C VAL A 6 -43.96 18.54 -46.58
N ALA A 7 -43.13 19.52 -46.21
CA ALA A 7 -41.79 19.26 -45.69
C ALA A 7 -41.87 19.12 -44.17
N LEU A 8 -41.97 17.88 -43.69
CA LEU A 8 -41.75 17.54 -42.29
C LEU A 8 -40.25 17.63 -41.99
N LEU A 9 -39.84 18.71 -41.32
CA LEU A 9 -38.52 18.83 -40.69
C LEU A 9 -38.51 17.97 -39.42
N PHE A 10 -38.12 16.70 -39.55
CA PHE A 10 -37.69 15.88 -38.41
C PHE A 10 -36.33 16.39 -37.93
N PHE A 11 -36.34 17.27 -36.94
CA PHE A 11 -35.14 17.66 -36.19
C PHE A 11 -34.76 16.46 -35.31
N GLY A 12 -33.90 15.58 -35.83
CA GLY A 12 -33.36 14.45 -35.10
C GLY A 12 -32.55 14.92 -33.90
N LEU A 13 -33.11 14.77 -32.69
CA LEU A 13 -32.40 14.95 -31.44
C LEU A 13 -31.40 13.80 -31.31
N SER A 14 -30.20 13.97 -31.86
CA SER A 14 -29.08 13.05 -31.67
C SER A 14 -28.67 13.12 -30.20
N MET A 15 -29.16 12.18 -29.37
CA MET A 15 -28.58 11.91 -28.07
C MET A 15 -27.14 11.46 -28.29
N ILE A 16 -26.20 12.37 -28.10
CA ILE A 16 -24.79 12.02 -27.95
C ILE A 16 -24.71 11.25 -26.63
N PHE A 17 -24.70 9.93 -26.74
CA PHE A 17 -24.44 9.03 -25.62
C PHE A 17 -22.95 9.16 -25.31
N SER A 18 -22.58 10.17 -24.53
CA SER A 18 -21.24 10.31 -23.99
C SER A 18 -21.01 9.14 -23.04
N SER A 19 -20.39 8.07 -23.55
CA SER A 19 -19.87 6.99 -22.73
C SER A 19 -18.96 7.61 -21.67
N LEU A 20 -19.33 7.52 -20.39
CA LEU A 20 -18.40 7.82 -19.31
C LEU A 20 -17.23 6.83 -19.45
N PRO A 21 -16.01 7.30 -19.77
CA PRO A 21 -14.83 6.46 -19.99
C PRO A 21 -14.24 5.99 -18.65
N GLY A 22 -15.06 5.38 -17.79
CA GLY A 22 -14.62 4.98 -16.45
C GLY A 22 -15.21 3.67 -15.96
N LEU A 23 -16.51 3.44 -16.17
CA LEU A 23 -17.17 2.23 -15.65
C LEU A 23 -16.95 0.97 -16.51
N ALA A 24 -16.73 1.13 -17.81
CA ALA A 24 -16.46 0.01 -18.71
C ALA A 24 -15.01 -0.50 -18.57
N ASP A 25 -14.10 0.39 -18.19
CA ASP A 25 -12.66 0.14 -18.14
C ASP A 25 -12.28 -0.58 -16.83
N GLU A 26 -12.86 -0.18 -15.70
CA GLU A 26 -12.58 -0.81 -14.39
C GLU A 26 -12.91 -2.31 -14.37
N LYS A 27 -14.05 -2.72 -14.96
CA LYS A 27 -14.42 -4.15 -15.02
C LYS A 27 -13.42 -4.96 -15.86
N GLN A 28 -12.91 -4.39 -16.95
CA GLN A 28 -11.91 -5.05 -17.79
C GLN A 28 -10.58 -5.19 -17.05
N VAL A 29 -10.17 -4.13 -16.34
CA VAL A 29 -8.99 -4.15 -15.46
C VAL A 29 -9.12 -5.20 -14.37
N LEU A 30 -10.27 -5.28 -13.68
CA LEU A 30 -10.50 -6.29 -12.64
C LEU A 30 -10.43 -7.73 -13.18
N ASN A 31 -10.97 -7.97 -14.38
CA ASN A 31 -10.85 -9.29 -15.03
C ASN A 31 -9.39 -9.63 -15.35
N ALA A 32 -8.65 -8.68 -15.94
CA ALA A 32 -7.23 -8.88 -16.26
C ALA A 32 -6.39 -9.14 -15.00
N LEU A 33 -6.71 -8.44 -13.90
CA LEU A 33 -6.08 -8.67 -12.60
C LEU A 33 -6.42 -10.03 -12.02
N HIS A 34 -7.65 -10.52 -12.18
CA HIS A 34 -8.04 -11.86 -11.75
C HIS A 34 -7.30 -12.95 -12.54
N ASP A 35 -7.11 -12.77 -13.85
CA ASP A 35 -6.34 -13.69 -14.67
C ASP A 35 -4.86 -13.75 -14.23
N LEU A 36 -4.28 -12.61 -13.81
CA LEU A 36 -2.91 -12.54 -13.33
C LEU A 36 -2.75 -13.04 -11.89
N PHE A 37 -3.74 -12.81 -11.04
CA PHE A 37 -3.75 -13.19 -9.63
C PHE A 37 -5.04 -13.94 -9.25
N PRO A 38 -5.19 -15.22 -9.65
CA PRO A 38 -6.44 -15.96 -9.48
C PRO A 38 -6.90 -16.10 -8.04
N ASP A 39 -5.93 -16.19 -7.11
CA ASP A 39 -6.17 -16.51 -5.70
C ASP A 39 -6.39 -15.28 -4.82
N ARG A 40 -6.35 -14.06 -5.37
CA ARG A 40 -6.42 -12.82 -4.59
C ARG A 40 -7.05 -11.67 -5.37
N GLN A 41 -7.82 -10.84 -4.67
CA GLN A 41 -8.39 -9.61 -5.22
C GLN A 41 -7.52 -8.41 -4.84
N PRO A 42 -7.53 -7.32 -5.64
CA PRO A 42 -6.85 -6.10 -5.25
C PRO A 42 -7.55 -5.50 -4.02
N ASP A 43 -6.78 -4.93 -3.10
CA ASP A 43 -7.34 -4.22 -1.95
C ASP A 43 -8.05 -2.95 -2.41
N HIS A 44 -7.45 -2.26 -3.39
CA HIS A 44 -7.98 -1.05 -4.01
C HIS A 44 -7.56 -0.95 -5.48
N VAL A 45 -8.42 -0.37 -6.31
CA VAL A 45 -8.13 0.03 -7.69
C VAL A 45 -8.45 1.53 -7.84
N ASN A 46 -7.55 2.30 -8.44
CA ASN A 46 -7.72 3.75 -8.66
C ASN A 46 -7.29 4.12 -10.09
N HIS A 47 -7.97 5.05 -10.75
CA HIS A 47 -7.69 5.49 -12.13
C HIS A 47 -7.24 6.97 -12.24
N GLU A 48 -7.12 7.70 -11.13
CA GLU A 48 -7.10 9.17 -11.19
C GLU A 48 -5.71 9.79 -11.43
N ARG A 49 -4.62 9.10 -11.11
CA ARG A 49 -3.28 9.71 -11.05
C ARG A 49 -2.53 9.71 -12.38
N ILE A 50 -2.78 8.70 -13.22
CA ILE A 50 -2.04 8.49 -14.47
C ILE A 50 -3.07 8.22 -15.58
N PRO A 51 -3.27 9.15 -16.53
CA PRO A 51 -4.19 8.94 -17.63
C PRO A 51 -3.84 7.68 -18.43
N GLY A 52 -4.82 6.85 -18.75
CA GLY A 52 -4.60 5.60 -19.49
C GLY A 52 -4.28 4.37 -18.63
N TRP A 53 -4.14 4.55 -17.31
CA TRP A 53 -3.69 3.50 -16.39
C TRP A 53 -4.49 3.48 -15.09
N HIS A 54 -4.68 2.27 -14.58
CA HIS A 54 -5.24 1.98 -13.27
C HIS A 54 -4.15 1.50 -12.32
N GLU A 55 -4.12 2.04 -11.11
CA GLU A 55 -3.30 1.60 -9.99
C GLU A 55 -4.04 0.51 -9.24
N ALA A 56 -3.48 -0.69 -9.17
CA ALA A 56 -4.02 -1.82 -8.42
C ALA A 56 -3.10 -2.14 -7.24
N VAL A 57 -3.65 -2.09 -6.03
CA VAL A 57 -2.91 -2.29 -4.77
C VAL A 57 -3.16 -3.69 -4.22
N TYR A 58 -2.08 -4.33 -3.80
CA TYR A 58 -2.03 -5.69 -3.28
C TYR A 58 -1.07 -5.72 -2.09
N GLY A 59 -1.58 -5.43 -0.90
CA GLY A 59 -0.82 -5.12 0.30
C GLY A 59 0.08 -3.91 0.05
N THR A 60 1.39 -4.13 0.07
CA THR A 60 2.39 -3.09 -0.23
C THR A 60 2.86 -3.09 -1.68
N GLN A 61 2.34 -4.00 -2.50
CA GLN A 61 2.65 -4.05 -3.93
C GLN A 61 1.67 -3.16 -4.70
N VAL A 62 2.19 -2.45 -5.69
CA VAL A 62 1.42 -1.59 -6.58
C VAL A 62 1.71 -2.04 -8.01
N PHE A 63 0.63 -2.30 -8.74
CA PHE A 63 0.67 -2.62 -10.16
C PHE A 63 -0.06 -1.53 -10.94
N TYR A 64 0.39 -1.30 -12.16
CA TYR A 64 -0.26 -0.38 -13.09
C TYR A 64 -0.82 -1.20 -14.24
N VAL A 65 -2.13 -1.10 -14.48
CA VAL A 65 -2.84 -1.83 -15.53
C VAL A 65 -3.32 -0.83 -16.56
N SER A 66 -3.11 -1.06 -17.86
CA SER A 66 -3.67 -0.17 -18.88
C SER A 66 -5.20 -0.22 -18.87
N ASP A 67 -5.88 0.85 -19.29
CA ASP A 67 -7.35 0.90 -19.28
C ASP A 67 -8.02 -0.21 -20.10
N ASP A 68 -7.34 -0.68 -21.15
CA ASP A 68 -7.79 -1.83 -21.95
C ASP A 68 -7.50 -3.20 -21.31
N GLY A 69 -6.91 -3.22 -20.11
CA GLY A 69 -6.57 -4.43 -19.37
C GLY A 69 -5.43 -5.26 -19.97
N ARG A 70 -4.76 -4.79 -21.03
CA ARG A 70 -3.83 -5.61 -21.82
C ARG A 70 -2.40 -5.61 -21.31
N PHE A 71 -2.00 -4.59 -20.56
CA PHE A 71 -0.62 -4.42 -20.09
C PHE A 71 -0.60 -4.23 -18.58
N VAL A 72 0.38 -4.88 -17.94
CA VAL A 72 0.71 -4.68 -16.53
C VAL A 72 2.15 -4.19 -16.42
N MET A 73 2.37 -3.16 -15.62
CA MET A 73 3.69 -2.70 -15.21
C MET A 73 3.83 -2.81 -13.69
N GLN A 74 5.00 -3.27 -13.26
CA GLN A 74 5.40 -3.29 -11.85
C GLN A 74 6.68 -2.47 -11.70
N GLY A 75 6.64 -1.47 -10.84
CA GLY A 75 7.75 -0.53 -10.65
C GLY A 75 7.27 0.77 -10.04
N ASP A 76 8.12 1.78 -10.14
CA ASP A 76 7.86 3.10 -9.58
C ASP A 76 7.58 4.11 -10.69
N ILE A 77 6.51 4.88 -10.54
CA ILE A 77 6.17 6.00 -11.39
C ILE A 77 6.59 7.29 -10.69
N TYR A 78 7.42 8.05 -11.38
CA TYR A 78 7.87 9.36 -10.93
C TYR A 78 7.14 10.47 -11.70
N ASP A 79 6.51 11.36 -10.95
CA ASP A 79 6.09 12.65 -11.47
C ASP A 79 7.32 13.56 -11.55
N LEU A 80 7.86 13.74 -12.75
CA LEU A 80 9.04 14.56 -12.98
C LEU A 80 8.76 16.07 -12.86
N LYS A 81 7.50 16.49 -13.01
CA LYS A 81 7.11 17.90 -12.88
C LYS A 81 7.15 18.32 -11.41
N HIS A 82 6.66 17.46 -10.52
CA HIS A 82 6.63 17.72 -9.08
C HIS A 82 7.77 17.04 -8.31
N GLN A 83 8.63 16.27 -9.00
CA GLN A 83 9.76 15.50 -8.45
C GLN A 83 9.35 14.53 -7.34
N LYS A 84 8.27 13.78 -7.58
CA LYS A 84 7.68 12.84 -6.61
C LYS A 84 7.65 11.42 -7.14
N ASN A 85 7.85 10.45 -6.25
CA ASN A 85 7.56 9.05 -6.54
C ASN A 85 6.11 8.76 -6.12
N LEU A 86 5.20 8.71 -7.11
CA LEU A 86 3.77 8.52 -6.86
C LEU A 86 3.47 7.13 -6.30
N THR A 87 4.21 6.12 -6.75
CA THR A 87 4.07 4.74 -6.26
C THR A 87 4.47 4.64 -4.80
N GLU A 88 5.56 5.30 -4.41
CA GLU A 88 6.03 5.27 -3.03
C GLU A 88 5.10 6.02 -2.08
N GLU A 89 4.42 7.09 -2.53
CA GLU A 89 3.35 7.72 -1.73
C GLU A 89 2.22 6.72 -1.40
N ILE A 90 1.85 5.86 -2.36
CA ILE A 90 0.86 4.78 -2.13
C ILE A 90 1.42 3.77 -1.14
N ARG A 91 2.65 3.27 -1.34
CA ARG A 91 3.26 2.27 -0.46
C ARG A 91 3.45 2.79 0.97
N ILE A 92 3.80 4.05 1.16
CA ILE A 92 3.89 4.68 2.47
C ILE A 92 2.53 4.65 3.17
N ALA A 93 1.46 5.01 2.47
CA ALA A 93 0.11 4.97 3.03
C ALA A 93 -0.30 3.54 3.43
N GLN A 94 -0.06 2.56 2.56
CA GLN A 94 -0.36 1.15 2.84
C GLN A 94 0.46 0.60 4.02
N ARG A 95 1.78 0.87 4.06
CA ARG A 95 2.62 0.46 5.20
C ARG A 95 2.17 1.10 6.50
N LYS A 96 1.76 2.37 6.47
CA LYS A 96 1.22 3.04 7.65
C LYS A 96 -0.05 2.35 8.16
N GLN A 97 -0.99 2.03 7.27
CA GLN A 97 -2.21 1.30 7.63
C GLN A 97 -1.90 -0.06 8.28
N ILE A 98 -0.95 -0.82 7.73
CA ILE A 98 -0.53 -2.10 8.30
C ILE A 98 0.14 -1.91 9.67
N LEU A 99 0.97 -0.88 9.85
CA LEU A 99 1.60 -0.59 11.14
C LEU A 99 0.58 -0.17 12.21
N GLU A 100 -0.52 0.49 11.81
CA GLU A 100 -1.61 0.89 12.72
C GLU A 100 -2.41 -0.31 13.23
N THR A 101 -2.36 -1.48 12.56
CA THR A 101 -3.00 -2.70 13.06
C THR A 101 -2.14 -3.49 14.05
N LEU A 102 -0.88 -3.11 14.27
CA LEU A 102 -0.01 -3.76 15.25
C LEU A 102 -0.38 -3.29 16.67
N ASP A 103 -0.97 -4.18 17.46
CA ASP A 103 -1.26 -3.95 18.87
C ASP A 103 -0.05 -4.26 19.78
N ASP A 104 -0.18 -3.98 21.08
CA ASP A 104 0.86 -4.24 22.08
C ASP A 104 1.15 -5.75 22.23
N GLU A 105 0.28 -6.67 21.78
CA GLU A 105 0.56 -8.12 21.81
C GLU A 105 1.60 -8.52 20.75
N HIS A 106 1.65 -7.79 19.64
CA HIS A 106 2.58 -7.99 18.55
C HIS A 106 3.84 -7.11 18.66
N LEU A 107 4.10 -6.52 19.82
CA LEU A 107 5.21 -5.58 20.02
C LEU A 107 5.91 -5.80 21.37
N ILE A 108 7.20 -5.50 21.41
CA ILE A 108 7.93 -5.32 22.68
C ILE A 108 8.09 -3.82 22.89
N VAL A 109 7.36 -3.28 23.87
CA VAL A 109 7.19 -1.83 24.02
C VAL A 109 7.95 -1.28 25.22
N PHE A 110 8.87 -0.35 24.96
CA PHE A 110 9.58 0.44 25.97
C PHE A 110 8.98 1.85 26.01
N LYS A 111 8.30 2.19 27.12
CA LYS A 111 7.54 3.46 27.25
C LYS A 111 8.31 4.48 28.11
N PRO A 112 8.39 5.76 27.67
CA PRO A 112 8.89 6.85 28.50
C PRO A 112 7.84 7.30 29.52
N LYS A 113 8.21 8.17 30.46
CA LYS A 113 7.25 8.78 31.41
C LYS A 113 6.17 9.62 30.72
N LYS A 114 6.54 10.28 29.62
CA LYS A 114 5.63 11.05 28.76
C LYS A 114 6.02 10.81 27.31
N THR A 115 5.11 10.23 26.54
CA THR A 115 5.38 9.97 25.11
C THR A 115 5.15 11.23 24.29
N LEU A 116 6.17 11.60 23.50
CA LEU A 116 6.15 12.67 22.51
C LEU A 116 6.18 12.09 21.09
N TYR A 117 6.87 10.97 20.91
CA TYR A 117 7.03 10.28 19.64
C TYR A 117 6.90 8.77 19.80
N HIS A 118 6.38 8.09 18.79
CA HIS A 118 6.34 6.63 18.72
C HIS A 118 7.17 6.16 17.53
N LEU A 119 8.05 5.18 17.75
CA LEU A 119 8.85 4.52 16.72
C LEU A 119 8.58 3.02 16.75
N VAL A 120 8.18 2.47 15.59
CA VAL A 120 8.17 1.02 15.37
C VAL A 120 9.50 0.64 14.74
N VAL A 121 10.25 -0.23 15.41
CA VAL A 121 11.61 -0.62 15.03
C VAL A 121 11.65 -2.12 14.73
N PHE A 122 11.90 -2.47 13.48
CA PHE A 122 12.20 -3.84 13.09
C PHE A 122 13.63 -4.19 13.55
N SER A 123 13.75 -5.12 14.50
CA SER A 123 14.99 -5.38 15.22
C SER A 123 15.37 -6.86 15.17
N ASP A 124 16.67 -7.10 15.07
CA ASP A 124 17.27 -8.43 15.08
C ASP A 124 18.23 -8.52 16.28
N ILE A 125 18.10 -9.56 17.09
CA ILE A 125 18.91 -9.76 18.30
C ILE A 125 20.40 -9.92 17.94
N ASP A 126 20.72 -10.49 16.77
CA ASP A 126 22.08 -10.72 16.32
C ASP A 126 22.66 -9.53 15.51
N CYS A 127 21.90 -8.44 15.36
CA CYS A 127 22.33 -7.21 14.69
C CYS A 127 23.10 -6.28 15.63
N GLY A 128 24.36 -5.97 15.31
CA GLY A 128 25.21 -5.09 16.13
C GLY A 128 24.63 -3.69 16.35
N TYR A 129 24.06 -3.05 15.34
CA TYR A 129 23.42 -1.73 15.48
C TYR A 129 22.10 -1.79 16.27
N CYS A 130 21.37 -2.88 16.16
CA CYS A 130 20.12 -3.10 16.88
C CYS A 130 20.41 -3.28 18.38
N ARG A 131 21.46 -4.03 18.72
CA ARG A 131 22.00 -4.11 20.08
C ARG A 131 22.49 -2.77 20.60
N LYS A 132 23.18 -1.98 19.76
CA LYS A 132 23.62 -0.63 20.14
C LYS A 132 22.44 0.28 20.46
N LEU A 133 21.42 0.32 19.60
CA LEU A 133 20.20 1.10 19.82
C LEU A 133 19.55 0.70 21.15
N HIS A 134 19.40 -0.60 21.40
CA HIS A 134 18.83 -1.09 22.67
C HIS A 134 19.72 -0.75 23.89
N SER A 135 21.04 -0.79 23.76
CA SER A 135 21.93 -0.38 24.87
C SER A 135 21.80 1.10 25.25
N GLU A 136 21.27 1.93 24.34
CA GLU A 136 21.02 3.35 24.54
C GLU A 136 19.52 3.64 24.79
N ILE A 137 18.69 2.62 25.04
CA ILE A 137 17.22 2.74 25.12
C ILE A 137 16.77 3.85 26.07
N GLN A 138 17.43 3.99 27.23
CA GLN A 138 17.07 5.01 28.22
C GLN A 138 17.25 6.44 27.68
N ASN A 139 18.27 6.69 26.84
CA ASN A 139 18.50 8.01 26.23
C ASN A 139 17.36 8.41 25.29
N TYR A 140 16.71 7.45 24.64
CA TYR A 140 15.51 7.70 23.83
C TYR A 140 14.30 7.96 24.72
N LEU A 141 14.10 7.14 25.75
CA LEU A 141 12.98 7.29 26.67
C LEU A 141 13.03 8.63 27.43
N ASP A 142 14.21 9.09 27.83
CA ASP A 142 14.40 10.38 28.50
C ASP A 142 14.05 11.58 27.59
N GLN A 143 14.12 11.39 26.27
CA GLN A 143 13.70 12.36 25.27
C GLN A 143 12.21 12.22 24.89
N GLY A 144 11.46 11.37 25.58
CA GLY A 144 10.03 11.13 25.32
C GLY A 144 9.76 10.28 24.08
N ILE A 145 10.74 9.50 23.63
CA ILE A 145 10.62 8.62 22.46
C ILE A 145 10.26 7.22 22.94
N GLU A 146 9.08 6.75 22.56
CA GLU A 146 8.64 5.37 22.79
C GLU A 146 9.15 4.45 21.67
N ILE A 147 9.80 3.36 22.05
CA ILE A 147 10.36 2.38 21.12
C ILE A 147 9.52 1.10 21.19
N ARG A 148 9.00 0.68 20.05
CA ARG A 148 8.20 -0.54 19.87
C ARG A 148 8.94 -1.49 18.94
N TYR A 149 9.48 -2.58 19.45
CA TYR A 149 10.18 -3.55 18.62
C TYR A 149 9.22 -4.54 17.95
N VAL A 150 9.47 -4.78 16.67
CA VAL A 150 9.00 -5.95 15.92
C VAL A 150 10.24 -6.80 15.66
N LEU A 151 10.21 -8.09 16.02
CA LEU A 151 11.36 -8.95 15.78
C LEU A 151 11.45 -9.34 14.30
N PHE A 152 12.60 -9.06 13.71
CA PHE A 152 12.88 -9.25 12.28
C PHE A 152 14.24 -9.96 12.12
N PRO A 153 14.30 -11.30 12.25
CA PRO A 153 15.54 -12.04 12.10
C PRO A 153 16.02 -11.94 10.65
N ARG A 154 17.10 -11.20 10.39
CA ARG A 154 17.57 -10.89 9.03
C ARG A 154 18.09 -12.14 8.30
N THR A 155 18.47 -13.17 9.05
CA THR A 155 18.89 -14.47 8.51
C THR A 155 17.71 -15.37 8.13
N GLY A 156 16.47 -14.92 8.37
CA GLY A 156 15.26 -15.65 8.03
C GLY A 156 14.80 -16.64 9.10
N GLU A 157 13.67 -17.27 8.83
CA GLU A 157 13.04 -18.26 9.71
C GLU A 157 13.91 -19.51 9.90
N TYR A 158 13.69 -20.22 11.01
CA TYR A 158 14.41 -21.45 11.38
C TYR A 158 15.94 -21.29 11.54
N THR A 159 16.41 -20.06 11.71
CA THR A 159 17.82 -19.76 12.05
C THR A 159 18.03 -19.51 13.53
N SER A 160 19.28 -19.46 13.98
CA SER A 160 19.60 -19.14 15.38
C SER A 160 19.01 -17.80 15.83
N SER A 161 19.03 -16.76 14.99
CA SER A 161 18.41 -15.47 15.34
C SER A 161 16.90 -15.60 15.50
N TYR A 162 16.24 -16.34 14.60
CA TYR A 162 14.81 -16.62 14.69
C TYR A 162 14.43 -17.33 16.00
N TYR A 163 15.14 -18.39 16.40
CA TYR A 163 14.80 -19.10 17.63
C TYR A 163 15.02 -18.25 18.89
N LYS A 164 16.07 -17.39 18.92
CA LYS A 164 16.23 -16.41 20.00
C LYS A 164 15.07 -15.43 20.03
N ALA A 165 14.64 -14.94 18.86
CA ALA A 165 13.52 -14.03 18.75
C ALA A 165 12.22 -14.66 19.28
N VAL A 166 11.93 -15.92 18.91
CA VAL A 166 10.79 -16.68 19.44
C VAL A 166 10.88 -16.83 20.96
N SER A 167 12.05 -17.17 21.51
CA SER A 167 12.22 -17.29 22.96
C SER A 167 11.91 -15.99 23.71
N VAL A 168 12.33 -14.84 23.17
CA VAL A 168 11.99 -13.53 23.75
C VAL A 168 10.49 -13.27 23.63
N TRP A 169 9.91 -13.52 22.45
CA TRP A 169 8.50 -13.22 22.17
C TRP A 169 7.52 -14.04 23.01
N CYS A 170 7.87 -15.31 23.27
CA CYS A 170 7.07 -16.24 24.05
C CYS A 170 7.38 -16.22 25.56
N SER A 171 8.27 -15.34 26.01
CA SER A 171 8.56 -15.17 27.44
C SER A 171 7.40 -14.50 28.18
N ASP A 172 7.20 -14.87 29.45
CA ASP A 172 6.22 -14.22 30.35
C ASP A 172 6.56 -12.73 30.52
N ASP A 173 7.85 -12.41 30.55
CA ASP A 173 8.37 -11.05 30.46
C ASP A 173 9.26 -10.92 29.22
N ARG A 174 8.83 -10.08 28.29
CA ARG A 174 9.49 -9.88 26.99
C ARG A 174 10.59 -8.81 27.05
N GLN A 175 10.71 -8.08 28.15
CA GLN A 175 11.68 -6.98 28.31
C GLN A 175 13.02 -7.45 28.88
#